data_AF-A0A2V9CIH4-F1
#
_entry.id   AF-A0A2V9CIH4-F1
#
_cell.length_a   1.000
_cell.length_b   1.000
_cell.length_c   1.000
_cell.angle_alpha   90.00
_cell.angle_beta   90.00
_cell.angle_gamma   90.00
#
_symmetry.space_group_name_H-M   'P 1'
#
loop_
_entity.id
_entity.type
_entity.pdbx_description
1 polymer ?
#
loop_
_entity_poly.entity_id
_entity_poly.type
_entity_poly.pdbx_seq_one_letter_code
_entity_poly.pdbx_strand_id
1 'polypeptide(L)'
;MTPWAEAIYKAAKPLAGSRGSYNDSNDPIVLTTTGKTEDQVACFPAGVPKIYLRHSPMQIVQTSTEIIMLFEFDHLIRQIYTDGRAHSDVLGPSWMGDAIGKWEGDTLVVDTTNFNDRTWLDWLGHPHSDQLHLVERIRRVDHNTLRDDMTFDDPKAFTKPWTGMVMFELKPTWSLQEMVCEDAYFDTPFYHRTKTEPVSKTKQ
;
A
#
# COMPACT_ATOMS: atom_id res chain seq x y z
N MET A 1 13.44 -0.56 -16.06
CA MET A 1 12.61 0.66 -16.15
C MET A 1 12.78 1.26 -17.53
N THR A 2 11.77 1.97 -18.01
CA THR A 2 11.89 2.88 -19.17
C THR A 2 12.63 4.18 -18.75
N PRO A 3 13.08 5.02 -19.71
CA PRO A 3 13.63 6.33 -19.37
C PRO A 3 12.67 7.23 -18.58
N TRP A 4 11.35 7.10 -18.84
CA TRP A 4 10.31 7.83 -18.10
C TRP A 4 10.30 7.45 -16.62
N ALA A 5 10.23 6.15 -16.31
CA ALA A 5 10.25 5.68 -14.93
C ALA A 5 11.59 5.94 -14.25
N GLU A 6 12.71 5.83 -14.97
CA GLU A 6 14.03 6.10 -14.40
C GLU A 6 14.19 7.56 -13.95
N ALA A 7 13.64 8.51 -14.73
CA ALA A 7 13.63 9.91 -14.35
C ALA A 7 12.84 10.15 -13.05
N ILE A 8 11.65 9.56 -12.93
CA ILE A 8 10.81 9.69 -11.73
C ILE A 8 11.48 9.00 -10.53
N TYR A 9 12.02 7.79 -10.71
CA TYR A 9 12.70 7.03 -9.66
C TYR A 9 13.91 7.78 -9.09
N LYS A 10 14.70 8.44 -9.95
CA LYS A 10 15.84 9.28 -9.55
C LYS A 10 15.41 10.55 -8.81
N ALA A 11 14.26 11.11 -9.15
CA ALA A 11 13.69 12.28 -8.48
C ALA A 11 12.97 11.91 -7.16
N ALA A 12 12.59 10.64 -6.97
CA ALA A 12 11.98 10.15 -5.75
C ALA A 12 12.98 10.20 -4.59
N LYS A 13 12.50 10.72 -3.46
CA LYS A 13 13.16 10.74 -2.17
C LYS A 13 12.38 9.81 -1.24
N PRO A 14 12.67 8.50 -1.27
CA PRO A 14 11.92 7.52 -0.50
C PRO A 14 12.16 7.67 1.00
N LEU A 15 11.33 7.02 1.80
CA LEU A 15 11.56 6.88 3.24
C LEU A 15 12.48 5.71 3.59
N ALA A 16 12.58 4.71 2.70
CA ALA A 16 13.29 3.48 2.96
C ALA A 16 14.46 3.24 1.98
N GLY A 17 15.32 2.29 2.36
CA GLY A 17 16.47 1.88 1.56
C GLY A 17 17.64 2.86 1.61
N SER A 18 18.64 2.64 0.76
CA SER A 18 19.89 3.43 0.74
C SER A 18 19.72 4.90 0.32
N ARG A 19 18.60 5.23 -0.35
CA ARG A 19 18.20 6.59 -0.71
C ARG A 19 17.17 7.17 0.26
N GLY A 20 16.87 6.44 1.34
CA GLY A 20 15.83 6.77 2.30
C GLY A 20 16.18 8.02 3.10
N SER A 21 15.25 8.95 3.23
CA SER A 21 15.38 10.09 4.13
C SER A 21 14.03 10.54 4.67
N TYR A 22 13.92 10.56 5.99
CA TYR A 22 12.72 11.00 6.68
C TYR A 22 12.55 12.51 6.67
N ASN A 23 13.60 13.33 6.52
CA ASN A 23 13.44 14.79 6.65
C ASN A 23 13.13 15.48 5.32
N ASP A 24 13.30 14.79 4.20
CA ASP A 24 13.09 15.37 2.87
C ASP A 24 12.38 14.44 1.89
N SER A 25 11.62 13.47 2.41
CA SER A 25 10.80 12.60 1.58
C SER A 25 9.78 13.41 0.79
N ASN A 26 9.63 13.05 -0.49
CA ASN A 26 8.55 13.51 -1.36
C ASN A 26 7.54 12.39 -1.65
N ASP A 27 7.50 11.38 -0.79
CA ASP A 27 6.50 10.33 -0.85
C ASP A 27 5.10 10.93 -0.68
N PRO A 28 4.19 10.75 -1.65
CA PRO A 28 2.85 11.34 -1.60
C PRO A 28 2.05 10.87 -0.37
N ILE A 29 2.39 9.71 0.19
CA ILE A 29 1.70 9.12 1.34
C ILE A 29 2.23 9.65 2.68
N VAL A 30 3.41 10.28 2.68
CA VAL A 30 4.10 10.72 3.90
C VAL A 30 4.72 12.08 3.62
N LEU A 31 4.01 13.14 3.98
CA LEU A 31 4.62 14.47 3.99
C LEU A 31 5.50 14.60 5.22
N THR A 32 6.79 14.46 5.01
CA THR A 32 7.79 14.91 5.97
C THR A 32 8.28 16.29 5.56
N THR A 33 7.86 17.27 6.35
CA THR A 33 8.41 18.62 6.53
C THR A 33 9.77 18.92 5.88
N THR A 34 9.75 19.37 4.62
CA THR A 34 10.76 20.31 4.12
C THR A 34 10.19 21.72 4.06
N GLY A 35 10.32 22.46 5.17
CA GLY A 35 10.35 23.93 5.12
C GLY A 35 9.09 24.64 4.63
N LYS A 36 7.92 24.02 4.70
CA LYS A 36 6.63 24.71 4.65
C LYS A 36 5.89 24.31 5.92
N THR A 37 5.48 25.33 6.67
CA THR A 37 4.56 25.40 7.82
C THR A 37 3.96 24.08 8.32
N GLU A 38 3.85 23.93 9.64
CA GLU A 38 3.36 22.78 10.44
C GLU A 38 2.00 22.14 10.02
N ASP A 39 1.42 22.48 8.86
CA ASP A 39 0.01 22.27 8.50
C ASP A 39 -0.22 21.36 7.27
N GLN A 40 0.74 20.55 6.81
CA GLN A 40 0.54 19.75 5.58
C GLN A 40 0.93 18.29 5.73
N VAL A 41 -0.01 17.48 6.22
CA VAL A 41 -0.03 16.03 6.03
C VAL A 41 -0.88 15.74 4.80
N ALA A 42 -0.35 15.07 3.77
CA ALA A 42 -1.07 14.93 2.51
C ALA A 42 -2.16 13.84 2.55
N CYS A 43 -2.16 12.97 3.56
CA CYS A 43 -3.09 11.85 3.77
C CYS A 43 -3.63 11.20 2.49
N PHE A 44 -2.76 11.06 1.49
CA PHE A 44 -3.13 10.42 0.25
C PHE A 44 -3.16 8.90 0.47
N PRO A 45 -4.15 8.19 -0.10
CA PRO A 45 -4.22 6.75 0.00
C PRO A 45 -2.94 6.07 -0.48
N ALA A 46 -2.54 4.97 0.17
CA ALA A 46 -1.33 4.27 -0.21
C ALA A 46 -1.43 3.53 -1.55
N GLY A 47 -2.65 3.15 -1.93
CA GLY A 47 -2.90 2.34 -3.12
C GLY A 47 -2.33 0.92 -3.02
N VAL A 48 -2.55 0.13 -4.07
CA VAL A 48 -2.02 -1.23 -4.19
C VAL A 48 -0.78 -1.22 -5.08
N PRO A 49 0.30 -1.94 -4.74
CA PRO A 49 0.43 -2.88 -3.61
C PRO A 49 0.98 -2.23 -2.34
N LYS A 50 1.28 -0.93 -2.37
CA LYS A 50 2.03 -0.28 -1.27
C LYS A 50 1.32 -0.35 0.07
N ILE A 51 -0.02 -0.38 0.09
CA ILE A 51 -0.82 -0.58 1.31
C ILE A 51 -0.47 -1.89 2.03
N TYR A 52 -0.08 -2.95 1.30
CA TYR A 52 0.36 -4.23 1.88
C TYR A 52 1.69 -4.15 2.61
N LEU A 53 2.51 -3.16 2.26
CA LEU A 53 3.82 -2.95 2.85
C LEU A 53 3.74 -2.06 4.11
N ARG A 54 2.53 -1.69 4.56
CA ARG A 54 2.31 -1.10 5.88
C ARG A 54 2.27 -2.20 6.93
N HIS A 55 2.89 -1.95 8.08
CA HIS A 55 2.78 -2.82 9.26
C HIS A 55 1.46 -2.59 10.02
N SER A 56 0.35 -2.44 9.29
CA SER A 56 -0.98 -2.20 9.84
C SER A 56 -1.85 -3.45 9.61
N PRO A 57 -2.72 -3.80 10.57
CA PRO A 57 -3.70 -4.87 10.39
C PRO A 57 -4.59 -4.65 9.15
N MET A 58 -5.01 -5.75 8.54
CA MET A 58 -6.11 -5.76 7.58
C MET A 58 -7.09 -6.88 7.93
N GLN A 59 -8.35 -6.69 7.56
CA GLN A 59 -9.39 -7.70 7.66
C GLN A 59 -9.92 -8.02 6.27
N ILE A 60 -10.04 -9.31 5.96
CA ILE A 60 -10.62 -9.79 4.72
C ILE A 60 -12.02 -10.32 5.02
N VAL A 61 -13.03 -9.72 4.39
CA VAL A 61 -14.43 -10.17 4.45
C VAL A 61 -14.79 -10.75 3.09
N GLN A 62 -15.29 -11.97 3.07
CA GLN A 62 -15.73 -12.63 1.85
C GLN A 62 -17.24 -12.78 1.85
N THR A 63 -17.88 -12.40 0.75
CA THR A 63 -19.31 -12.63 0.49
C THR A 63 -19.47 -13.62 -0.67
N SER A 64 -20.69 -13.85 -1.13
CA SER A 64 -20.94 -14.65 -2.34
C SER A 64 -20.56 -13.94 -3.63
N THR A 65 -20.37 -12.62 -3.62
CA THR A 65 -20.18 -11.79 -4.84
C THR A 65 -18.94 -10.92 -4.80
N GLU A 66 -18.26 -10.79 -3.67
CA GLU A 66 -17.07 -9.96 -3.54
C GLU A 66 -16.18 -10.37 -2.36
N ILE A 67 -14.95 -9.89 -2.41
CA ILE A 67 -13.99 -9.89 -1.30
C ILE A 67 -13.67 -8.44 -0.98
N ILE A 68 -13.81 -8.08 0.28
CA ILE A 68 -13.54 -6.74 0.79
C ILE A 68 -12.33 -6.82 1.71
N MET A 69 -11.27 -6.10 1.37
CA MET A 69 -10.12 -5.89 2.26
C MET A 69 -10.28 -4.53 2.93
N LEU A 70 -10.36 -4.56 4.26
CA LEU A 70 -10.40 -3.40 5.13
C LEU A 70 -9.01 -3.21 5.72
N PHE A 71 -8.39 -2.06 5.48
CA PHE A 71 -7.10 -1.73 6.06
C PHE A 71 -7.29 -0.81 7.27
N GLU A 72 -6.57 -1.07 8.37
CA GLU A 72 -6.57 -0.15 9.51
C GLU A 72 -6.05 1.23 9.10
N PHE A 73 -5.09 1.29 8.17
CA PHE A 73 -4.55 2.56 7.67
C PHE A 73 -5.60 3.36 6.90
N ASP A 74 -6.00 4.49 7.49
CA ASP A 74 -6.93 5.47 6.93
C ASP A 74 -8.29 4.86 6.52
N HIS A 75 -8.64 3.72 7.14
CA HIS A 75 -9.81 2.91 6.82
C HIS A 75 -9.99 2.64 5.33
N LEU A 76 -8.87 2.49 4.61
CA LEU A 76 -8.94 2.24 3.18
C LEU A 76 -9.66 0.92 2.91
N ILE A 77 -10.46 0.92 1.85
CA ILE A 77 -11.24 -0.24 1.42
C ILE A 77 -10.77 -0.62 0.04
N ARG A 78 -10.47 -1.90 -0.14
CA ARG A 78 -10.34 -2.51 -1.47
C ARG A 78 -11.48 -3.49 -1.68
N GLN A 79 -12.30 -3.24 -2.69
CA GLN A 79 -13.35 -4.15 -3.12
C GLN A 79 -12.85 -4.93 -4.33
N ILE A 80 -13.01 -6.25 -4.28
CA ILE A 80 -12.66 -7.18 -5.35
C ILE A 80 -13.92 -7.95 -5.71
N TYR A 81 -14.53 -7.62 -6.86
CA TYR A 81 -15.77 -8.30 -7.27
C TYR A 81 -15.47 -9.69 -7.80
N THR A 82 -16.20 -10.69 -7.32
CA THR A 82 -16.05 -12.11 -7.71
C THR A 82 -17.32 -12.68 -8.36
N ASP A 83 -18.24 -11.82 -8.79
CA ASP A 83 -19.53 -12.19 -9.37
C ASP A 83 -19.48 -12.41 -10.90
N GLY A 84 -18.29 -12.33 -11.49
CA GLY A 84 -18.07 -12.55 -12.92
C GLY A 84 -18.33 -11.33 -13.81
N ARG A 85 -18.53 -10.14 -13.23
CA ARG A 85 -18.59 -8.90 -14.01
C ARG A 85 -17.23 -8.57 -14.66
N ALA A 86 -17.26 -7.75 -15.71
CA ALA A 86 -16.08 -7.16 -16.31
C ALA A 86 -15.63 -5.91 -15.54
N HIS A 87 -14.42 -5.43 -15.84
CA HIS A 87 -13.96 -4.12 -15.40
C HIS A 87 -14.92 -3.02 -15.84
N SER A 88 -15.09 -2.01 -14.99
CA SER A 88 -15.95 -0.87 -15.26
C SER A 88 -15.33 0.07 -16.29
N ASP A 89 -16.13 0.48 -17.27
CA ASP A 89 -15.76 1.48 -18.28
C ASP A 89 -16.17 2.91 -17.89
N VAL A 90 -16.88 3.08 -16.78
CA VAL A 90 -17.40 4.38 -16.31
C VAL A 90 -16.68 4.93 -15.07
N LEU A 91 -15.88 4.11 -14.37
CA LEU A 91 -15.12 4.56 -13.21
C LEU A 91 -13.89 5.34 -13.65
N GLY A 92 -13.63 6.49 -13.03
CA GLY A 92 -12.36 7.20 -13.20
C GLY A 92 -11.21 6.50 -12.47
N PRO A 93 -9.94 6.81 -12.83
CA PRO A 93 -8.78 6.19 -12.19
C PRO A 93 -8.72 6.43 -10.68
N SER A 94 -8.38 5.38 -9.92
CA SER A 94 -8.39 5.40 -8.46
C SER A 94 -7.06 4.94 -7.85
N TRP A 95 -6.89 5.11 -6.54
CA TRP A 95 -5.67 4.67 -5.84
C TRP A 95 -5.62 3.15 -5.68
N MET A 96 -6.78 2.50 -5.57
CA MET A 96 -6.91 1.05 -5.38
C MET A 96 -7.17 0.28 -6.69
N GLY A 97 -7.34 1.01 -7.80
CA GLY A 97 -7.77 0.46 -9.08
C GLY A 97 -9.22 -0.05 -9.07
N ASP A 98 -9.60 -0.67 -10.17
CA ASP A 98 -10.81 -1.48 -10.32
C ASP A 98 -10.39 -2.96 -10.35
N ALA A 99 -10.90 -3.78 -9.42
CA ALA A 99 -10.39 -5.12 -9.17
C ALA A 99 -11.48 -6.20 -9.36
N ILE A 100 -11.18 -7.18 -10.21
CA ILE A 100 -12.02 -8.34 -10.51
C ILE A 100 -11.30 -9.62 -10.09
N GLY A 101 -11.96 -10.43 -9.28
CA GLY A 101 -11.44 -11.69 -8.76
C GLY A 101 -12.10 -12.91 -9.40
N LYS A 102 -11.31 -13.96 -9.64
CA LYS A 102 -11.80 -15.30 -9.99
C LYS A 102 -11.07 -16.35 -9.16
N TRP A 103 -11.76 -17.43 -8.82
CA TRP A 103 -11.16 -18.57 -8.13
C TRP A 103 -10.60 -19.58 -9.12
N GLU A 104 -9.33 -19.94 -8.95
CA GLU A 104 -8.65 -21.04 -9.63
C GLU A 104 -8.25 -22.07 -8.57
N GLY A 105 -9.15 -23.03 -8.29
CA GLY A 105 -8.98 -23.96 -7.17
C GLY A 105 -9.02 -23.23 -5.84
N ASP A 106 -7.92 -23.26 -5.09
CA ASP A 106 -7.74 -22.60 -3.79
C ASP A 106 -7.10 -21.20 -3.89
N THR A 107 -6.83 -20.73 -5.10
CA THR A 107 -6.15 -19.46 -5.36
C THR A 107 -7.14 -18.44 -5.92
N LEU A 108 -7.25 -17.29 -5.28
CA LEU A 108 -7.93 -16.13 -5.82
C LEU A 108 -6.99 -15.41 -6.77
N VAL A 109 -7.35 -15.33 -8.05
CA VAL A 109 -6.66 -14.52 -9.05
C VAL A 109 -7.38 -13.19 -9.16
N VAL A 110 -6.70 -12.10 -8.85
CA VAL A 110 -7.26 -10.75 -8.92
C VAL A 110 -6.59 -10.02 -10.08
N ASP A 111 -7.41 -9.55 -11.01
CA ASP A 111 -7.03 -8.66 -12.10
C ASP A 111 -7.41 -7.23 -11.71
N THR A 112 -6.45 -6.32 -11.69
CA THR A 112 -6.68 -4.92 -11.32
C THR A 112 -6.12 -3.96 -12.35
N THR A 113 -6.95 -3.01 -12.77
CA THR A 113 -6.62 -1.96 -13.73
C THR A 113 -7.10 -0.59 -13.22
N ASN A 114 -7.08 0.44 -14.06
CA ASN A 114 -7.66 1.76 -13.78
C ASN A 114 -7.06 2.45 -12.54
N PHE A 115 -5.74 2.33 -12.36
CA PHE A 115 -5.00 3.05 -11.35
C PHE A 115 -4.75 4.51 -11.78
N ASN A 116 -4.75 5.44 -10.83
CA ASN A 116 -4.09 6.73 -11.04
C ASN A 116 -2.56 6.59 -10.93
N ASP A 117 -1.80 7.63 -11.24
CA ASP A 117 -0.34 7.64 -11.25
C ASP A 117 0.28 8.45 -10.09
N ARG A 118 -0.48 8.62 -8.99
CA ARG A 118 -0.12 9.53 -7.89
C ARG A 118 0.65 8.86 -6.76
N THR A 119 0.92 7.57 -6.84
CA THR A 119 1.64 6.78 -5.83
C THR A 119 2.91 6.15 -6.37
N TRP A 120 3.66 5.55 -5.45
CA TRP A 120 4.73 4.61 -5.78
C TRP A 120 4.27 3.19 -5.44
N LEU A 121 4.83 2.21 -6.13
CA LEU A 121 4.56 0.80 -5.88
C LEU A 121 5.08 0.34 -4.51
N ASP A 122 6.10 1.02 -3.96
CA ASP A 122 6.71 0.66 -2.69
C ASP A 122 7.30 1.84 -1.92
N TRP A 123 7.96 1.53 -0.79
CA TRP A 123 8.68 2.49 0.04
C TRP A 123 10.04 2.93 -0.52
N LEU A 124 10.48 2.35 -1.64
CA LEU A 124 11.75 2.66 -2.31
C LEU A 124 11.56 3.64 -3.47
N GLY A 125 10.32 4.05 -3.75
CA GLY A 125 10.00 5.06 -4.75
C GLY A 125 9.93 4.53 -6.17
N HIS A 126 9.66 3.23 -6.36
CA HIS A 126 9.39 2.67 -7.69
C HIS A 126 8.09 3.27 -8.25
N PRO A 127 8.13 3.98 -9.39
CA PRO A 127 6.94 4.59 -9.94
C PRO A 127 6.08 3.55 -10.68
N HIS A 128 4.81 3.91 -10.86
CA HIS A 128 3.93 3.32 -11.86
C HIS A 128 3.19 4.44 -12.58
N SER A 129 2.55 4.09 -13.68
CA SER A 129 1.70 4.97 -14.47
C SER A 129 0.24 4.55 -14.37
N ASP A 130 -0.60 5.29 -15.09
CA ASP A 130 -1.99 4.99 -15.37
C ASP A 130 -2.20 3.76 -16.27
N GLN A 131 -1.12 3.19 -16.81
CA GLN A 131 -1.12 1.95 -17.60
C GLN A 131 -0.76 0.71 -16.77
N LEU A 132 -0.70 0.84 -15.44
CA LEU A 132 -0.47 -0.30 -14.57
C LEU A 132 -1.62 -1.31 -14.69
N HIS A 133 -1.27 -2.54 -15.00
CA HIS A 133 -2.08 -3.74 -14.86
C HIS A 133 -1.43 -4.64 -13.82
N LEU A 134 -2.16 -4.92 -12.75
CA LEU A 134 -1.70 -5.76 -11.65
C LEU A 134 -2.50 -7.05 -11.65
N VAL A 135 -1.78 -8.18 -11.71
CA VAL A 135 -2.36 -9.51 -11.50
C VAL A 135 -1.80 -10.09 -10.20
N GLU A 136 -2.69 -10.30 -9.23
CA GLU A 136 -2.38 -10.95 -7.95
C GLU A 136 -2.86 -12.39 -7.94
N ARG A 137 -2.13 -13.27 -7.25
CA ARG A 137 -2.51 -14.65 -6.97
C ARG A 137 -2.43 -14.87 -5.47
N ILE A 138 -3.58 -14.76 -4.83
CA ILE A 138 -3.73 -14.78 -3.38
C ILE A 138 -4.18 -16.18 -2.94
N ARG A 139 -3.41 -16.82 -2.07
CA ARG A 139 -3.74 -18.15 -1.53
C ARG A 139 -3.20 -18.36 -0.13
N ARG A 140 -3.87 -19.20 0.66
CA ARG A 140 -3.31 -19.69 1.93
C ARG A 140 -2.28 -20.77 1.62
N VAL A 141 -1.05 -20.62 2.14
CA VAL A 141 -0.02 -21.67 2.02
C VAL A 141 -0.08 -22.65 3.19
N ASP A 142 -0.66 -22.21 4.31
CA ASP A 142 -1.00 -22.99 5.48
C ASP A 142 -2.14 -22.28 6.25
N HIS A 143 -2.51 -22.78 7.43
CA HIS A 143 -3.60 -22.20 8.22
C HIS A 143 -3.36 -20.73 8.63
N ASN A 144 -2.10 -20.37 8.91
CA ASN A 144 -1.71 -19.08 9.49
C ASN A 144 -1.10 -18.12 8.49
N THR A 145 -0.85 -18.55 7.25
CA THR A 145 -0.08 -17.76 6.30
C THR A 145 -0.82 -17.57 4.98
N LEU A 146 -1.08 -16.32 4.62
CA LEU A 146 -1.58 -15.93 3.30
C LEU A 146 -0.40 -15.45 2.45
N ARG A 147 -0.31 -15.94 1.22
CA ARG A 147 0.67 -15.51 0.22
C ARG A 147 -0.04 -14.77 -0.89
N ASP A 148 0.53 -13.66 -1.31
CA ASP A 148 0.12 -12.93 -2.51
C ASP A 148 1.31 -12.80 -3.45
N ASP A 149 1.22 -13.47 -4.60
CA ASP A 149 2.17 -13.35 -5.71
C ASP A 149 1.64 -12.32 -6.72
N MET A 150 2.37 -11.23 -6.91
CA MET A 150 2.00 -10.11 -7.75
C MET A 150 2.79 -10.10 -9.05
N THR A 151 2.13 -9.85 -10.17
CA THR A 151 2.74 -9.55 -11.46
C THR A 151 2.35 -8.13 -11.88
N PHE A 152 3.35 -7.30 -12.07
CA PHE A 152 3.21 -5.91 -12.48
C PHE A 152 3.50 -5.79 -13.97
N ASP A 153 2.50 -5.39 -14.75
CA ASP A 153 2.66 -5.01 -16.16
C ASP A 153 2.34 -3.52 -16.31
N ASP A 154 3.34 -2.73 -16.69
CA ASP A 154 3.19 -1.30 -16.97
C ASP A 154 4.20 -0.95 -18.07
N PRO A 155 3.78 -0.95 -19.34
CA PRO A 155 4.70 -0.75 -20.47
C PRO A 155 5.27 0.68 -20.54
N LYS A 156 4.64 1.65 -19.86
CA LYS A 156 5.14 3.02 -19.74
C LYS A 156 6.24 3.11 -18.67
N ALA A 157 6.15 2.33 -17.59
CA ALA A 157 7.14 2.35 -16.51
C ALA A 157 8.27 1.30 -16.66
N PHE A 158 7.96 0.11 -17.15
CA PHE A 158 8.89 -1.03 -17.20
C PHE A 158 9.03 -1.60 -18.61
N THR A 159 10.20 -2.16 -18.89
CA THR A 159 10.53 -2.73 -20.21
C THR A 159 9.99 -4.15 -20.40
N LYS A 160 9.51 -4.78 -19.32
CA LYS A 160 8.85 -6.07 -19.28
C LYS A 160 8.10 -6.20 -17.95
N PRO A 161 7.09 -7.08 -17.87
CA PRO A 161 6.47 -7.42 -16.60
C PRO A 161 7.48 -7.96 -15.59
N TRP A 162 7.24 -7.71 -14.32
CA TRP A 162 8.04 -8.22 -13.22
C TRP A 162 7.17 -8.66 -12.06
N THR A 163 7.73 -9.43 -11.13
CA THR A 163 6.97 -10.05 -10.06
C THR A 163 7.44 -9.63 -8.69
N GLY A 164 6.51 -9.50 -7.75
CA GLY A 164 6.76 -9.32 -6.33
C GLY A 164 5.95 -10.33 -5.51
N MET A 165 6.23 -10.43 -4.22
CA MET A 165 5.49 -11.31 -3.33
C MET A 165 5.44 -10.72 -1.92
N VAL A 166 4.30 -10.87 -1.25
CA VAL A 166 4.12 -10.57 0.17
C VAL A 166 3.48 -11.74 0.89
N MET A 167 3.80 -11.86 2.18
CA MET A 167 3.23 -12.86 3.08
C MET A 167 2.55 -12.14 4.24
N PHE A 168 1.34 -12.57 4.57
CA PHE A 168 0.59 -12.08 5.72
C PHE A 168 0.42 -13.20 6.75
N GLU A 169 0.54 -12.84 8.01
CA GLU A 169 0.32 -13.73 9.15
C GLU A 169 -1.09 -13.51 9.72
N LEU A 170 -1.83 -14.60 9.94
CA LEU A 170 -3.15 -14.56 10.57
C LEU A 170 -3.04 -14.16 12.04
N LYS A 171 -3.74 -13.10 12.44
CA LYS A 171 -3.86 -12.65 13.84
C LYS A 171 -5.32 -12.70 14.30
N PRO A 172 -5.82 -13.86 14.77
CA PRO A 172 -7.26 -14.06 15.01
C PRO A 172 -7.80 -13.29 16.22
N THR A 173 -6.92 -12.78 17.09
CA THR A 173 -7.30 -12.00 18.28
C THR A 173 -7.20 -10.50 18.07
N TRP A 174 -6.76 -10.06 16.89
CA TRP A 174 -6.65 -8.64 16.58
C TRP A 174 -7.98 -8.10 16.06
N SER A 175 -8.24 -6.83 16.34
CA SER A 175 -9.35 -6.06 15.79
C SER A 175 -8.81 -4.79 15.15
N LEU A 176 -9.38 -4.41 14.00
CA LEU A 176 -9.05 -3.13 13.37
C LEU A 176 -9.42 -2.00 14.33
N GLN A 177 -8.49 -1.08 14.53
CA GLN A 177 -8.72 0.13 15.30
C GLN A 177 -9.02 1.31 14.39
N GLU A 178 -9.58 2.37 14.99
CA GLU A 178 -9.67 3.64 14.28
C GLU A 178 -8.27 4.23 14.10
N MET A 179 -7.86 4.41 12.85
CA MET A 179 -6.68 5.21 12.52
C MET A 179 -6.95 6.14 11.35
N VAL A 180 -7.08 7.42 11.67
CA VAL A 180 -7.21 8.51 10.71
C VAL A 180 -5.82 9.09 10.46
N CYS A 181 -5.43 9.19 9.19
CA CYS A 181 -4.10 9.71 8.86
C CYS A 181 -3.89 11.14 9.39
N GLU A 182 -4.91 12.00 9.27
CA GLU A 182 -4.83 13.39 9.73
C GLU A 182 -4.50 13.45 11.23
N ASP A 183 -5.26 12.73 12.05
CA ASP A 183 -5.10 12.69 13.50
C ASP A 183 -3.78 12.06 13.95
N ALA A 184 -3.31 11.03 13.24
CA ALA A 184 -2.10 10.28 13.62
C ALA A 184 -0.84 11.14 13.65
N TYR A 185 -0.79 12.20 12.84
CA TYR A 185 0.33 13.14 12.78
C TYR A 185 0.17 14.35 13.71
N PHE A 186 -1.06 14.71 14.10
CA PHE A 186 -1.30 15.87 14.98
C PHE A 186 -1.47 15.50 16.47
N ASP A 187 -1.90 14.28 16.82
CA ASP A 187 -2.30 13.99 18.21
C ASP A 187 -2.06 12.55 18.70
N THR A 188 -0.90 11.93 18.39
CA THR A 188 -0.56 10.63 19.00
C THR A 188 0.47 10.73 20.14
N PRO A 189 0.08 10.37 21.39
CA PRO A 189 1.01 10.06 22.49
C PRO A 189 2.02 8.95 22.16
N PHE A 190 1.81 8.21 21.07
CA PHE A 190 2.72 7.16 20.60
C PHE A 190 4.08 7.73 20.18
N TYR A 191 4.12 8.93 19.60
CA TYR A 191 5.38 9.60 19.23
C TYR A 191 6.09 10.25 20.43
N HIS A 192 5.35 10.57 21.50
CA HIS A 192 5.91 11.15 22.73
C HIS A 192 6.50 10.11 23.69
N ARG A 193 6.06 8.85 23.67
CA ARG A 193 6.60 7.80 24.56
C ARG A 193 8.09 7.53 24.38
N THR A 194 8.65 7.76 23.20
CA THR A 194 10.09 7.52 22.93
C THR A 194 10.99 8.71 23.24
N LYS A 195 10.44 9.88 23.62
CA LYS A 195 11.24 11.09 23.90
C LYS A 195 11.29 11.51 25.37
N THR A 196 10.49 10.92 26.27
CA THR A 196 10.37 11.39 27.67
C THR A 196 10.72 10.37 28.75
N GLU A 197 11.53 9.35 28.45
CA GLU A 197 12.28 8.68 29.52
C GLU A 197 13.79 8.96 29.35
N PRO A 198 14.39 9.82 30.20
CA PRO A 198 15.83 9.84 30.32
C PRO A 198 16.24 8.48 30.87
N VAL A 199 17.11 7.77 30.14
CA VAL A 199 17.86 6.63 30.68
C VAL A 199 18.56 7.12 31.95
N SER A 200 17.98 6.81 33.10
CA SER A 200 18.59 7.13 34.38
C SER A 200 19.93 6.41 34.43
N LYS A 201 21.02 7.19 34.49
CA LYS A 201 22.34 6.66 34.83
C LYS A 201 22.27 6.19 36.26
N THR A 202 22.04 4.91 36.49
CA THR A 202 22.30 4.31 37.80
C THR A 202 23.80 4.16 37.96
N LYS A 203 24.35 4.95 38.89
CA LYS A 203 25.69 4.79 39.44
C LYS A 203 25.82 3.40 40.09
N GLN A 204 26.90 2.69 39.78
CA GLN A 204 27.70 1.93 40.75
C GLN A 204 29.16 2.28 40.51
#